data_AF-A0A085LB17-F1
#
_entry.id   AF-A0A085LB17-F1
#
_cell.length_a   1.000
_cell.length_b   1.000
_cell.length_c   1.000
_cell.angle_alpha   90.00
_cell.angle_beta   90.00
_cell.angle_gamma   90.00
#
_symmetry.space_group_name_H-M   'P 1'
#
loop_
_entity.id
_entity.type
_entity.pdbx_description
1 polymer ?
#
loop_
_entity_poly.entity_id
_entity_poly.type
_entity_poly.pdbx_seq_one_letter_code
_entity_poly.pdbx_strand_id
1 'polypeptide(L)'
;MYWEPQKTTALYLKGLDSYFDLQRSWINYYSLLYRGWEEALSKFSSKMTELKGTNPETGSLTFEKFSSICLTTLKENFDLLLKSDLYVETQAKMLHSFMDTLKYQRDFWEALLTANPALPFVYRTEIDTFYQRVHELRRKINVLEKRTRNMSLNVI
;
A
#
# COMPACT_ATOMS: atom_id res chain seq x y z
N MET A 1 -20.26 17.22 -21.88
CA MET A 1 -19.97 17.32 -20.44
C MET A 1 -18.95 18.45 -20.30
N TYR A 2 -19.27 19.53 -19.59
CA TYR A 2 -18.40 20.71 -19.51
C TYR A 2 -17.30 20.50 -18.48
N TRP A 3 -16.08 20.94 -18.79
CA TRP A 3 -14.95 20.94 -17.86
C TRP A 3 -15.24 21.82 -16.65
N GLU A 4 -15.07 21.28 -15.44
CA GLU A 4 -15.22 22.00 -14.18
C GLU A 4 -13.84 22.26 -13.55
N PRO A 5 -13.16 23.37 -13.90
CA PRO A 5 -11.81 23.66 -13.43
C PRO A 5 -11.67 23.63 -11.90
N GLN A 6 -12.68 24.12 -11.18
CA GLN A 6 -12.69 24.15 -9.72
C GLN A 6 -12.60 22.73 -9.11
N LYS A 7 -13.30 21.76 -9.71
CA LYS A 7 -13.29 20.36 -9.25
C LYS A 7 -11.94 19.69 -9.52
N THR A 8 -11.37 19.91 -10.70
CA THR A 8 -10.05 19.38 -11.07
C THR A 8 -8.95 19.97 -10.18
N THR A 9 -8.98 21.27 -9.92
CA THR A 9 -8.05 21.94 -8.99
C THR A 9 -8.19 21.41 -7.57
N ALA A 10 -9.42 21.20 -7.07
CA ALA A 10 -9.63 20.62 -5.75
C ALA A 10 -9.07 19.19 -5.63
N LEU A 11 -9.21 18.36 -6.66
CA LEU A 11 -8.63 17.01 -6.70
C LEU A 11 -7.11 17.05 -6.74
N TYR A 12 -6.52 17.99 -7.48
CA TYR A 12 -5.08 18.20 -7.52
C TYR A 12 -4.52 18.56 -6.14
N LEU A 13 -5.14 19.54 -5.46
CA LEU A 13 -4.73 19.96 -4.11
C LEU A 13 -4.83 18.81 -3.11
N LYS A 14 -5.93 18.03 -3.13
CA LYS A 14 -6.05 16.82 -2.29
C LYS A 14 -4.96 15.79 -2.59
N GLY A 15 -4.62 15.61 -3.87
CA GLY A 15 -3.51 14.76 -4.29
C GLY A 15 -2.17 15.22 -3.69
N LEU A 16 -1.89 16.53 -3.73
CA LEU A 16 -0.70 17.10 -3.11
C LEU A 16 -0.66 16.90 -1.60
N ASP A 17 -1.77 17.19 -0.90
CA ASP A 17 -1.87 16.99 0.56
C ASP A 17 -1.61 15.52 0.92
N SER A 18 -2.25 14.58 0.22
CA SER A 18 -2.04 13.15 0.44
C SER A 18 -0.60 12.71 0.17
N TYR A 19 0.06 13.32 -0.82
CA TYR A 19 1.47 13.05 -1.11
C TYR A 19 2.39 13.54 0.01
N PHE A 20 2.13 14.71 0.61
CA PHE A 20 2.89 15.17 1.77
C PHE A 20 2.67 14.27 2.99
N ASP A 21 1.44 13.79 3.20
CA ASP A 21 1.14 12.82 4.25
C ASP A 21 1.85 11.48 4.00
N LEU A 22 1.92 11.02 2.76
CA LEU A 22 2.72 9.87 2.36
C LEU A 22 4.19 10.10 2.70
N GLN A 23 4.79 11.21 2.28
CA GLN A 23 6.20 11.52 2.58
C GLN A 23 6.48 11.51 4.09
N ARG A 24 5.61 12.13 4.89
CA ARG A 24 5.75 12.13 6.36
C ARG A 24 5.67 10.71 6.94
N SER A 25 4.68 9.92 6.50
CA SER A 25 4.50 8.54 6.97
C SER A 25 5.66 7.62 6.54
N TRP A 26 6.19 7.84 5.34
CA TRP A 26 7.35 7.14 4.80
C TRP A 26 8.61 7.43 5.62
N ILE A 27 8.88 8.70 5.91
CA ILE A 27 10.01 9.10 6.77
C ILE A 27 9.89 8.45 8.14
N ASN A 28 8.69 8.44 8.75
CA ASN A 28 8.48 7.81 10.06
C ASN A 28 8.75 6.30 10.02
N TYR A 29 8.25 5.62 8.99
CA TYR A 29 8.48 4.19 8.79
C TYR A 29 9.98 3.87 8.65
N TYR A 30 10.69 4.59 7.80
CA TYR A 30 12.14 4.40 7.64
C TYR A 30 12.91 4.75 8.91
N SER A 31 12.54 5.84 9.59
CA SER A 31 13.18 6.23 10.86
C SER A 31 13.06 5.15 11.91
N LEU A 32 11.91 4.46 11.97
CA LEU A 32 11.70 3.33 12.89
C LEU A 32 12.62 2.14 12.57
N LEU A 33 12.75 1.80 11.28
CA LEU A 33 13.68 0.75 10.84
C LEU A 33 15.14 1.10 11.13
N TYR A 34 15.54 2.35 10.89
CA TYR A 34 16.90 2.82 11.18
C TYR A 34 17.22 2.76 12.66
N ARG A 35 16.29 3.15 13.54
CA ARG A 35 16.47 3.00 14.99
C ARG A 35 16.63 1.54 15.39
N GLY A 36 15.80 0.65 14.85
CA GLY A 36 15.93 -0.79 15.09
C GLY A 36 17.26 -1.36 14.61
N TRP A 37 17.79 -0.84 13.50
CA TRP A 37 19.12 -1.19 13.00
C TRP A 37 20.24 -0.70 13.93
N GLU A 38 20.19 0.57 14.35
CA GLU A 38 21.16 1.15 15.30
C GLU A 38 21.17 0.39 16.64
N GLU A 39 20.00 0.06 17.17
CA GLU A 39 19.86 -0.74 18.38
C GLU A 39 20.46 -2.14 18.22
N ALA A 40 20.22 -2.80 17.08
CA ALA A 40 20.77 -4.12 16.82
C ALA A 40 22.30 -4.08 16.70
N LEU A 41 22.85 -3.07 16.02
CA LEU A 41 24.30 -2.86 15.92
C LEU A 41 24.92 -2.53 17.29
N SER A 42 24.24 -1.73 18.10
CA SER A 42 24.68 -1.41 19.46
C SER A 42 24.76 -2.68 20.31
N LYS A 43 23.70 -3.50 20.33
CA LYS A 43 23.67 -4.80 21.02
C LYS A 43 24.75 -5.75 20.52
N PHE A 44 24.96 -5.80 19.20
CA PHE A 44 26.00 -6.61 18.60
C PHE A 44 27.39 -6.16 19.05
N SER A 45 27.67 -4.85 19.01
CA SER A 45 28.92 -4.27 19.48
C SER A 45 29.19 -4.61 20.95
N SER A 46 28.18 -4.48 21.83
CA SER A 46 28.28 -4.86 23.23
C SER A 46 28.64 -6.34 23.40
N LYS A 47 27.92 -7.26 22.72
CA LYS A 47 28.24 -8.71 22.74
C LYS A 47 29.67 -8.99 22.28
N MET A 48 30.16 -8.27 21.27
CA MET A 48 31.54 -8.41 20.78
C MET A 48 32.59 -7.90 21.80
N THR A 49 32.31 -6.80 22.50
CA THR A 49 33.20 -6.29 23.54
C THR A 49 33.27 -7.21 24.76
N GLU A 50 32.15 -7.81 25.17
CA GLU A 50 32.10 -8.79 26.27
C GLU A 50 32.93 -10.04 25.93
N LEU A 51 32.77 -10.57 24.72
CA LEU A 51 33.55 -11.73 24.26
C LEU A 51 35.06 -11.48 24.25
N LYS A 52 35.48 -10.26 23.93
CA LYS A 52 36.90 -9.85 23.97
C LYS A 52 37.44 -9.69 25.40
N GLY A 53 36.61 -9.25 26.34
CA GLY A 53 36.99 -9.08 27.75
C GLY A 53 37.07 -10.39 28.54
N THR A 54 36.31 -11.41 28.14
CA THR A 54 36.18 -12.67 28.89
C THR A 54 37.28 -13.70 28.58
N ASN A 55 37.98 -13.58 27.45
CA ASN A 55 39.13 -14.43 27.11
C ASN A 55 40.19 -13.64 26.33
N PRO A 56 41.22 -13.09 27.01
CA PRO A 56 42.32 -12.43 26.33
C PRO A 56 43.21 -13.39 25.52
N GLU A 57 43.13 -14.71 25.76
CA GLU A 57 43.98 -15.72 25.12
C GLU A 57 43.32 -16.51 23.97
N THR A 58 42.00 -16.42 23.75
CA THR A 58 41.39 -17.05 22.57
C THR A 58 41.61 -16.18 21.34
N GLY A 59 42.77 -16.39 20.72
CA GLY A 59 43.07 -15.92 19.38
C GLY A 59 41.95 -16.29 18.39
N SER A 60 41.57 -15.30 17.60
CA SER A 60 40.73 -15.41 16.41
C SER A 60 39.32 -15.98 16.62
N LEU A 61 38.37 -15.08 16.90
CA LEU A 61 36.96 -15.37 16.66
C LEU A 61 36.79 -15.62 15.16
N THR A 62 36.47 -16.87 14.77
CA THR A 62 36.30 -17.21 13.35
C THR A 62 35.21 -16.36 12.73
N PHE A 63 35.37 -16.02 11.45
CA PHE A 63 34.38 -15.22 10.73
C PHE A 63 32.98 -15.83 10.76
N GLU A 64 32.88 -17.17 10.77
CA GLU A 64 31.61 -17.89 10.93
C GLU A 64 30.92 -17.59 12.26
N LYS A 65 31.67 -17.58 13.36
CA LYS A 65 31.13 -17.29 14.70
C LYS A 65 30.73 -15.82 14.81
N PHE A 66 31.52 -14.92 14.22
CA PHE A 66 31.19 -13.49 14.11
C PHE A 66 29.87 -13.28 13.36
N SER A 67 29.76 -13.89 12.16
CA SER A 67 28.58 -13.79 11.31
C SER A 67 27.35 -14.36 12.00
N SER A 68 27.48 -15.51 12.66
CA SER A 68 26.41 -16.13 13.44
C SER A 68 25.90 -15.22 14.55
N ILE A 69 26.78 -14.60 15.33
CA ILE A 69 26.39 -13.68 16.42
C ILE A 69 25.72 -12.43 15.85
N CYS A 70 26.25 -11.89 14.75
CA CYS A 70 25.69 -10.71 14.06
C CYS A 70 24.27 -11.00 13.57
N LEU A 71 24.09 -12.07 12.79
CA LEU A 71 22.81 -12.46 12.23
C LEU A 71 21.79 -12.82 13.32
N THR A 72 22.21 -13.51 14.38
CA THR A 72 21.32 -13.86 15.50
C THR A 72 20.85 -12.61 16.22
N THR A 73 21.76 -11.67 16.49
CA THR A 73 21.41 -10.41 17.20
C THR A 73 20.50 -9.52 16.34
N LEU A 74 20.78 -9.42 15.04
CA LEU A 74 19.90 -8.73 14.10
C LEU A 74 18.52 -9.39 14.07
N LYS A 75 18.47 -10.71 13.93
CA LYS A 75 17.20 -11.46 13.89
C LYS A 75 16.38 -11.24 15.15
N GLU A 76 16.98 -11.39 16.34
CA GLU A 76 16.30 -11.16 17.62
C GLU A 76 15.71 -9.75 17.70
N ASN A 77 16.47 -8.73 17.27
CA ASN A 77 16.01 -7.35 17.35
C ASN A 77 14.89 -7.05 16.35
N PHE A 78 15.03 -7.51 15.10
CA PHE A 78 14.02 -7.31 14.08
C PHE A 78 12.76 -8.14 14.34
N ASP A 79 12.87 -9.35 14.88
CA ASP A 79 11.70 -10.15 15.27
C ASP A 79 10.87 -9.43 16.34
N LEU A 80 11.51 -8.71 17.27
CA LEU A 80 10.82 -7.87 18.26
C LEU A 80 10.24 -6.61 17.63
N LEU A 81 11.01 -5.90 16.81
CA LEU A 81 10.58 -4.68 16.15
C LEU A 81 9.37 -4.92 15.25
N LEU A 82 9.41 -5.96 14.41
CA LEU A 82 8.36 -6.27 13.44
C LEU A 82 7.06 -6.75 14.11
N LYS A 83 7.16 -7.29 15.33
CA LYS A 83 5.98 -7.65 16.15
C LYS A 83 5.46 -6.49 16.99
N SER A 84 6.18 -5.37 17.04
CA SER A 84 5.73 -4.23 17.84
C SER A 84 4.50 -3.58 17.21
N ASP A 85 3.53 -3.22 18.06
CA ASP A 85 2.33 -2.50 17.62
C ASP A 85 2.70 -1.19 16.92
N LEU A 86 3.75 -0.52 17.39
CA LEU A 86 4.26 0.70 16.78
C LEU A 86 4.70 0.49 15.32
N TYR A 87 5.38 -0.62 15.02
CA TYR A 87 5.77 -0.95 13.65
C TYR A 87 4.55 -1.19 12.77
N VAL A 88 3.61 -2.01 13.25
CA VAL A 88 2.38 -2.34 12.52
C VAL A 88 1.56 -1.08 12.25
N GLU A 89 1.37 -0.22 13.24
CA GLU A 89 0.66 1.06 13.10
C GLU A 89 1.36 2.00 12.12
N THR A 90 2.68 2.12 12.21
CA THR A 90 3.46 3.01 11.33
C THR A 90 3.42 2.51 9.88
N GLN A 91 3.54 1.19 9.67
CA GLN A 91 3.44 0.56 8.36
C GLN A 91 2.01 0.72 7.80
N ALA A 92 0.98 0.45 8.60
CA ALA A 92 -0.40 0.60 8.19
C ALA A 92 -0.71 2.04 7.77
N LYS A 93 -0.26 3.02 8.57
CA LYS A 93 -0.41 4.45 8.25
C LYS A 93 0.26 4.82 6.94
N MET A 94 1.48 4.34 6.71
CA MET A 94 2.21 4.57 5.46
C MET A 94 1.51 3.93 4.25
N LEU A 95 0.99 2.71 4.39
CA LEU A 95 0.21 2.05 3.34
C LEU A 95 -1.11 2.79 3.06
N HIS A 96 -1.81 3.26 4.09
CA HIS A 96 -3.03 4.05 3.91
C HIS A 96 -2.76 5.36 3.16
N SER A 97 -1.74 6.12 3.57
CA SER A 97 -1.35 7.35 2.88
C SER A 97 -0.94 7.09 1.42
N PHE A 98 -0.28 5.95 1.14
CA PHE A 98 0.07 5.55 -0.21
C PHE A 98 -1.17 5.27 -1.07
N MET A 99 -2.12 4.51 -0.53
CA MET A 99 -3.38 4.19 -1.21
C MET A 99 -4.22 5.45 -1.47
N ASP A 100 -4.28 6.37 -0.52
CA ASP A 100 -4.96 7.65 -0.68
C ASP A 100 -4.32 8.50 -1.78
N THR A 101 -2.97 8.55 -1.82
CA THR A 101 -2.24 9.25 -2.87
C THR A 101 -2.57 8.69 -4.25
N LEU A 102 -2.53 7.37 -4.41
CA LEU A 102 -2.89 6.70 -5.67
C LEU A 102 -4.33 6.99 -6.08
N LYS A 103 -5.26 6.99 -5.11
CA LYS A 103 -6.67 7.28 -5.34
C LYS A 103 -6.86 8.71 -5.84
N TYR A 104 -6.34 9.71 -5.13
CA TYR A 104 -6.53 11.11 -5.53
C TYR A 104 -5.82 11.44 -6.84
N GLN A 105 -4.64 10.86 -7.08
CA GLN A 105 -3.95 11.00 -8.35
C GLN A 105 -4.77 10.42 -9.51
N ARG A 106 -5.35 9.22 -9.32
CA ARG A 106 -6.26 8.64 -10.31
C ARG A 106 -7.47 9.53 -10.54
N ASP A 107 -8.15 9.95 -9.49
CA ASP A 107 -9.38 10.75 -9.59
C ASP A 107 -9.10 12.10 -10.29
N PHE A 108 -7.93 12.71 -10.05
CA PHE A 108 -7.45 13.88 -10.78
C PHE A 108 -7.27 13.61 -12.28
N TRP A 109 -6.58 12.53 -12.65
CA TRP A 109 -6.38 12.15 -14.05
C TRP A 109 -7.70 11.83 -14.75
N GLU A 110 -8.60 11.08 -14.11
CA GLU A 110 -9.93 10.80 -14.66
C GLU A 110 -10.72 12.09 -14.89
N ALA A 111 -10.68 13.04 -13.95
CA ALA A 111 -11.35 14.33 -14.12
C ALA A 111 -10.77 15.16 -15.27
N LEU A 112 -9.44 15.17 -15.42
CA LEU A 112 -8.75 15.90 -16.49
C LEU A 112 -9.02 15.29 -17.86
N LEU A 113 -9.03 13.97 -17.96
CA LEU A 113 -9.23 13.28 -19.22
C LEU A 113 -10.72 13.27 -19.64
N THR A 114 -11.65 13.13 -18.69
CA THR A 114 -13.11 13.27 -18.96
C THR A 114 -13.46 14.66 -19.51
N ALA A 115 -12.68 15.68 -19.17
CA ALA A 115 -12.87 17.03 -19.68
C ALA A 115 -12.57 17.15 -21.19
N ASN A 116 -11.82 16.21 -21.78
CA ASN A 116 -11.47 16.23 -23.18
C ASN A 116 -12.03 15.00 -23.93
N PRO A 117 -13.23 15.12 -24.54
CA PRO A 117 -13.89 14.01 -25.24
C PRO A 117 -13.16 13.56 -26.51
N ALA A 118 -12.12 14.28 -26.96
CA ALA A 118 -11.31 13.89 -28.11
C ALA A 118 -10.22 12.86 -27.76
N LEU A 119 -9.98 12.61 -26.48
CA LEU A 119 -8.96 11.65 -26.05
C LEU A 119 -9.56 10.23 -26.01
N PRO A 120 -8.99 9.25 -26.74
CA PRO A 120 -9.52 7.89 -26.83
C PRO A 120 -9.10 7.03 -25.63
N PHE A 121 -9.05 7.62 -24.42
CA PHE A 121 -8.71 6.89 -23.20
C PHE A 121 -9.98 6.50 -22.48
N VAL A 122 -10.15 5.20 -22.25
CA VAL A 122 -11.27 4.67 -21.45
C VAL A 122 -10.85 4.67 -19.99
N TYR A 123 -11.63 5.30 -19.13
CA TYR A 123 -11.33 5.42 -17.69
C TYR A 123 -11.82 4.21 -16.91
N ARG A 124 -11.23 3.95 -15.74
CA ARG A 124 -11.64 2.80 -14.92
C ARG A 124 -13.11 2.94 -14.49
N THR A 125 -13.53 4.14 -14.11
CA THR A 125 -14.95 4.44 -13.82
C THR A 125 -15.87 4.18 -15.01
N GLU A 126 -15.44 4.49 -16.23
CA GLU A 126 -16.22 4.21 -17.45
C GLU A 126 -16.32 2.70 -17.72
N ILE A 127 -15.23 1.95 -17.49
CA ILE A 127 -15.23 0.48 -17.58
C ILE A 127 -16.18 -0.12 -16.52
N ASP A 128 -16.08 0.33 -15.27
CA ASP A 128 -16.89 -0.17 -14.16
C ASP A 128 -18.39 0.11 -14.39
N THR A 129 -18.74 1.30 -14.86
CA THR A 129 -20.14 1.66 -15.22
C THR A 129 -20.64 0.87 -16.42
N PHE A 130 -19.79 0.61 -17.41
CA PHE A 130 -20.13 -0.28 -18.52
C PHE A 130 -20.44 -1.70 -18.04
N TYR A 131 -19.60 -2.28 -17.18
CA TYR A 131 -19.84 -3.61 -16.60
C TYR A 131 -21.14 -3.67 -15.78
N GLN A 132 -21.40 -2.67 -14.93
CA GLN A 132 -22.66 -2.58 -14.19
C GLN A 132 -23.86 -2.57 -15.13
N ARG A 133 -23.80 -1.76 -16.20
CA ARG A 133 -24.87 -1.67 -17.19
C ARG A 133 -25.09 -2.97 -17.95
N VAL A 134 -24.02 -3.69 -18.30
CA VAL A 134 -24.08 -5.03 -18.90
C VAL A 134 -24.78 -6.01 -17.95
N HIS A 135 -24.43 -6.01 -16.66
CA HIS A 135 -25.07 -6.86 -15.67
C HIS A 135 -26.57 -6.56 -15.50
N GLU A 136 -26.94 -5.28 -15.44
CA GLU A 136 -28.35 -4.87 -15.37
C GLU A 136 -29.15 -5.30 -16.60
N LEU A 137 -28.59 -5.12 -17.79
CA LEU A 137 -29.23 -5.53 -19.03
C LEU A 137 -29.42 -7.04 -19.10
N ARG A 138 -28.42 -7.84 -18.72
CA ARG A 138 -28.55 -9.30 -18.60
C ARG A 138 -29.66 -9.69 -17.65
N ARG A 139 -29.75 -9.02 -16.48
CA ARG A 139 -30.83 -9.27 -15.53
C ARG A 139 -32.20 -8.94 -16.11
N LYS A 140 -32.35 -7.80 -16.80
CA LYS A 140 -33.60 -7.40 -17.46
C LYS A 140 -34.01 -8.39 -18.55
N ILE A 141 -33.06 -8.83 -19.40
CA ILE A 141 -33.29 -9.84 -20.43
C ILE A 141 -33.80 -11.14 -19.80
N ASN A 142 -33.13 -11.65 -18.76
CA ASN A 142 -33.56 -12.88 -18.09
C ASN A 142 -34.97 -12.77 -17.49
N VAL A 143 -35.32 -11.62 -16.91
CA VAL A 143 -36.68 -11.39 -16.39
C VAL A 143 -37.71 -11.35 -17.51
N LEU A 144 -37.40 -10.68 -18.62
CA LEU A 144 -38.27 -10.61 -19.79
C LEU A 144 -38.45 -11.98 -20.43
N GLU A 145 -37.37 -12.74 -20.64
CA GLU A 145 -37.44 -14.12 -21.16
C GLU A 145 -38.29 -15.03 -20.27
N LYS A 146 -38.13 -14.94 -18.94
CA LYS A 146 -38.94 -15.72 -17.99
C LYS A 146 -40.41 -15.33 -18.06
N ARG A 147 -40.72 -14.04 -18.18
CA ARG A 147 -42.09 -13.55 -18.38
C ARG A 147 -42.68 -14.05 -19.69
N THR A 148 -41.94 -13.97 -20.79
CA THR A 148 -42.37 -14.46 -22.11
C THR A 148 -42.63 -15.97 -22.06
N ARG A 149 -41.75 -16.77 -21.44
CA ARG A 149 -41.97 -18.22 -21.28
C ARG A 149 -43.22 -18.54 -20.45
N ASN A 150 -43.44 -17.82 -19.35
CA ASN A 150 -44.63 -18.01 -18.52
C ASN A 150 -45.92 -17.61 -19.24
N MET A 151 -45.89 -16.53 -20.03
CA MET A 151 -47.03 -16.13 -20.86
C MET A 151 -47.30 -17.13 -21.98
N SER A 152 -46.26 -17.69 -22.61
CA SER A 152 -46.43 -18.74 -23.63
C SER A 152 -46.95 -20.07 -23.05
N LEU A 153 -46.70 -20.35 -21.77
CA LEU A 153 -47.20 -21.56 -21.09
C LEU A 153 -48.64 -21.41 -20.58
N ASN A 154 -49.13 -20.19 -20.33
CA ASN A 154 -50.51 -19.91 -19.88
C ASN A 154 -51.52 -19.76 -21.03
N VAL A 155 -51.09 -19.92 -22.28
CA VAL A 155 -51.93 -19.81 -23.49
C VAL A 155 -52.28 -21.21 -24.07
N ILE A 156 -51.95 -22.28 -23.33
CA ILE A 156 -52.40 -23.67 -23.57
C ILE A 156 -53.37 -24.04 -22.46
#